data_AF-A0A171BE98-F1
#
_entry.id   AF-A0A171BE98-F1
#
_cell.length_a   1.000
_cell.length_b   1.000
_cell.length_c   1.000
_cell.angle_alpha   90.00
_cell.angle_beta   90.00
_cell.angle_gamma   90.00
#
_symmetry.space_group_name_H-M   'P 1'
#
loop_
_entity.id
_entity.type
_entity.pdbx_description
1 polymer ?
#
loop_
_entity_poly.entity_id
_entity_poly.type
_entity_poly.pdbx_seq_one_letter_code
_entity_poly.pdbx_strand_id
1 'polypeptide(L)'
;MWITWCPFNVYDWNKLLTPEWVTKAIEKHSEDIFGDLPPGDIDKSINHEIVHEVAKRLWMIVLSDKQEKLVISREHRALIQAHEIMGGNK
;
A
#
# COMPACT_ATOMS: atom_id res chain seq x y z
N MET A 1 -2.55 -1.92 6.48
CA MET A 1 -2.40 -2.57 5.16
C MET A 1 -3.58 -2.15 4.30
N TRP A 2 -3.33 -1.58 3.13
CA TRP A 2 -4.36 -1.10 2.19
C TRP A 2 -4.44 -2.06 1.00
N ILE A 3 -5.64 -2.57 0.72
CA ILE A 3 -5.90 -3.47 -0.42
C ILE A 3 -6.89 -2.76 -1.34
N THR A 4 -6.51 -2.53 -2.60
CA THR A 4 -7.34 -1.84 -3.60
C THR A 4 -7.41 -2.65 -4.90
N TRP A 5 -8.55 -2.62 -5.58
CA TRP A 5 -8.80 -3.31 -6.86
C TRP A 5 -8.86 -2.32 -8.04
N CYS A 6 -8.12 -2.60 -9.12
CA CYS A 6 -8.04 -1.80 -10.36
C CYS A 6 -7.46 -0.38 -10.12
N PRO A 7 -7.02 0.42 -11.12
CA PRO A 7 -6.24 1.63 -10.87
C PRO A 7 -7.17 2.77 -10.44
N PHE A 8 -7.77 2.65 -9.26
CA PHE A 8 -8.46 3.74 -8.60
C PHE A 8 -7.38 4.71 -8.14
N ASN A 9 -7.38 5.90 -8.74
CA ASN A 9 -6.65 7.06 -8.25
C ASN A 9 -5.10 6.91 -8.22
N VAL A 10 -4.51 6.44 -9.31
CA VAL A 10 -3.05 6.24 -9.49
C VAL A 10 -2.23 7.48 -9.07
N TYR A 11 -2.76 8.68 -9.30
CA TYR A 11 -2.09 9.94 -8.99
C TYR A 11 -1.96 10.23 -7.49
N ASP A 12 -2.72 9.53 -6.65
CA ASP A 12 -2.74 9.73 -5.20
C ASP A 12 -2.08 8.59 -4.42
N TRP A 13 -1.61 7.54 -5.10
CA TRP A 13 -1.01 6.36 -4.46
C TRP A 13 0.19 6.70 -3.57
N ASN A 14 1.04 7.62 -4.03
CA ASN A 14 2.17 8.13 -3.25
C ASN A 14 1.74 8.96 -2.04
N LYS A 15 0.51 9.49 -2.02
CA LYS A 15 -0.06 10.27 -0.91
C LYS A 15 -0.66 9.36 0.17
N LEU A 16 -1.19 8.20 -0.21
CA LEU A 16 -1.87 7.28 0.73
C LEU A 16 -0.97 6.74 1.84
N LEU A 17 0.34 6.77 1.62
CA LEU A 17 1.36 6.29 2.56
C LEU A 17 2.06 7.43 3.31
N THR A 18 1.57 8.67 3.21
CA THR A 18 2.22 9.82 3.88
C THR A 18 1.61 10.10 5.25
N PRO A 19 2.38 10.70 6.17
CA PRO A 19 1.88 11.12 7.48
C PRO A 19 0.61 11.99 7.37
N GLU A 20 0.52 12.88 6.39
CA GLU A 20 -0.61 13.79 6.21
C GLU A 20 -1.90 13.01 5.89
N TRP A 21 -1.79 11.91 5.15
CA TRP A 21 -2.94 11.08 4.84
C TRP A 21 -3.40 10.24 6.02
N VAL A 22 -2.44 9.77 6.83
CA VAL A 22 -2.72 9.10 8.09
C VAL A 22 -3.41 10.05 9.07
N THR A 23 -2.95 11.30 9.21
CA THR A 23 -3.59 12.33 10.03
C THR A 23 -5.03 12.58 9.58
N LYS A 24 -5.26 12.78 8.28
CA LYS A 24 -6.63 12.95 7.73
C LYS A 24 -7.54 11.76 8.02
N ALA A 25 -7.00 10.54 7.96
CA ALA A 25 -7.76 9.35 8.31
C ALA A 25 -8.11 9.32 9.80
N ILE A 26 -7.17 9.70 10.67
CA ILE A 26 -7.40 9.80 12.12
C ILE A 26 -8.47 10.86 12.44
N GLU A 27 -8.39 12.05 11.83
CA GLU A 27 -9.38 13.12 12.00
C GLU A 27 -10.78 12.65 11.57
N LYS A 28 -10.87 11.99 10.42
CA LYS A 28 -12.13 11.47 9.88
C LYS A 28 -12.77 10.40 10.77
N HIS A 29 -11.93 9.58 11.42
CA HIS A 29 -12.36 8.49 12.28
C HIS A 29 -12.11 8.81 13.77
N SER A 30 -12.05 10.10 14.11
CA SER A 30 -11.67 10.56 15.44
C SER A 30 -12.65 10.12 16.53
N GLU A 31 -13.94 10.06 16.22
CA GLU A 31 -14.97 9.53 17.12
C GLU A 31 -14.72 8.06 17.48
N ASP A 32 -14.31 7.23 16.51
CA ASP A 32 -14.02 5.81 16.74
C ASP A 32 -12.70 5.62 17.53
N ILE A 33 -11.71 6.49 17.31
CA ILE A 33 -10.36 6.37 17.87
C ILE A 33 -10.28 6.96 19.28
N PHE A 34 -10.85 8.14 19.46
CA PHE A 34 -10.73 8.94 20.68
C PHE A 34 -12.05 9.06 21.46
N GLY A 35 -13.18 8.65 20.90
CA GLY A 35 -14.50 8.86 21.47
C GLY A 35 -14.98 10.30 21.27
N ASP A 36 -15.86 10.75 22.17
CA ASP A 36 -16.50 12.06 22.10
C ASP A 36 -15.56 13.17 22.59
N LEU A 37 -14.58 13.55 21.74
CA LEU A 37 -13.67 14.66 21.98
C LEU A 37 -14.19 15.97 21.38
N PRO A 38 -14.00 17.11 22.07
CA PRO A 38 -14.23 18.42 21.47
C PRO A 38 -13.36 18.60 20.19
N PRO A 39 -13.89 19.23 19.13
CA PRO A 39 -13.19 19.37 17.84
C PRO A 39 -11.79 20.02 17.92
N GLY A 40 -11.52 20.83 18.95
CA GLY A 40 -10.23 21.49 19.15
C GLY A 40 -9.17 20.67 19.89
N ASP A 41 -9.53 19.51 20.43
CA ASP A 41 -8.61 18.65 21.19
C ASP A 41 -8.17 17.41 20.41
N ILE A 42 -8.77 17.15 19.25
CA ILE A 42 -8.37 16.05 18.36
C ILE A 42 -6.92 16.24 17.91
N ASP A 43 -6.55 17.41 17.38
CA ASP A 43 -5.20 17.70 16.90
C ASP A 43 -4.14 17.54 18.00
N LYS A 44 -4.44 17.99 19.22
CA LYS A 44 -3.56 17.85 20.39
C LYS A 44 -3.40 16.40 20.84
N SER A 45 -4.39 15.56 20.54
CA SER A 45 -4.39 14.13 20.91
C SER A 45 -3.63 13.28 19.88
N ILE A 46 -3.34 13.82 18.70
CA ILE A 46 -2.59 13.13 17.66
C ILE A 46 -1.10 13.14 18.01
N ASN A 47 -0.53 11.95 18.24
CA ASN A 47 0.91 11.79 18.37
C ASN A 47 1.56 11.71 16.98
N HIS A 48 2.19 12.79 16.52
CA HIS A 48 2.81 12.87 15.21
C HIS A 48 3.99 11.89 14.99
N GLU A 49 4.70 11.50 16.05
CA GLU A 49 5.78 10.51 15.95
C GLU A 49 5.20 9.13 15.60
N ILE A 50 4.11 8.75 16.26
CA ILE A 50 3.38 7.51 15.96
C ILE A 50 2.81 7.55 14.54
N VAL A 51 2.21 8.67 14.13
CA VAL A 51 1.70 8.85 12.76
C VAL A 51 2.80 8.59 11.72
N HIS A 52 4.00 9.13 11.95
CA HIS A 52 5.14 8.96 11.06
C HIS A 52 5.62 7.51 11.01
N GLU A 53 5.65 6.80 12.15
CA GLU A 53 6.00 5.38 12.20
C GLU A 53 4.95 4.49 11.55
N VAL A 54 3.66 4.82 11.69
CA VAL A 54 2.57 4.14 10.99
C VAL A 54 2.72 4.31 9.48
N ALA A 55 2.93 5.54 9.01
CA ALA A 55 3.13 5.84 7.59
C ALA A 55 4.27 5.01 6.98
N LYS A 56 5.43 4.92 7.64
CA LYS A 56 6.57 4.09 7.21
C LYS A 56 6.26 2.60 7.09
N ARG A 57 5.33 2.10 7.91
CA ARG A 57 4.96 0.67 8.00
C ARG A 57 3.72 0.34 7.19
N LEU A 58 3.06 1.32 6.57
CA LEU A 58 1.91 1.07 5.72
C LEU A 58 2.35 0.49 4.38
N TRP A 59 1.68 -0.60 4.00
CA TRP A 59 1.87 -1.27 2.73
C TRP A 59 0.60 -1.10 1.92
N MET A 60 0.75 -0.72 0.65
CA MET A 60 -0.32 -0.63 -0.33
C MET A 60 -0.15 -1.77 -1.33
N ILE A 61 -1.18 -2.62 -1.42
CA ILE A 61 -1.24 -3.72 -2.36
C ILE A 61 -2.32 -3.36 -3.38
N VAL A 62 -1.91 -3.18 -4.62
CA VAL A 62 -2.82 -2.94 -5.75
C VAL A 62 -3.02 -4.27 -6.46
N LEU A 63 -4.27 -4.72 -6.52
CA LEU A 63 -4.66 -5.93 -7.24
C LEU A 63 -5.25 -5.54 -8.60
N SER A 64 -4.85 -6.28 -9.64
CA SER A 64 -5.38 -6.12 -10.99
C SER A 64 -5.51 -7.47 -11.68
N ASP A 65 -6.67 -7.74 -12.27
CA ASP A 65 -6.92 -8.92 -13.11
C ASP A 65 -5.91 -9.08 -14.24
N LYS A 66 -5.31 -7.97 -14.71
CA LYS A 66 -4.25 -7.98 -15.72
C LYS A 66 -2.91 -8.45 -15.14
N GLN A 67 -2.65 -8.21 -13.85
CA GLN A 67 -1.43 -8.63 -13.15
C GLN A 67 -1.52 -10.06 -12.62
N GLU A 68 -2.71 -10.57 -12.28
CA GLU A 68 -2.88 -11.97 -11.86
C GLU A 68 -2.50 -12.97 -12.96
N LYS A 69 -2.66 -12.60 -14.24
CA LYS A 69 -2.27 -13.44 -15.39
C LYS A 69 -0.80 -13.29 -15.79
N LEU A 70 -0.01 -12.44 -15.12
CA LEU A 70 1.43 -12.27 -15.41
C LEU A 70 2.31 -13.35 -14.77
N VAL A 71 1.72 -14.35 -14.11
CA VAL A 71 2.46 -15.54 -13.71
C VAL A 71 2.79 -16.35 -14.96
N ILE A 72 4.08 -16.48 -15.26
CA ILE A 72 4.57 -17.29 -16.37
C ILE A 72 4.04 -18.72 -16.20
N SER A 73 3.39 -19.24 -17.25
CA SER A 73 2.90 -20.63 -17.24
C SER A 73 4.06 -21.60 -17.00
N ARG A 74 3.77 -22.77 -16.42
CA ARG A 74 4.81 -23.77 -16.13
C ARG A 74 5.60 -24.16 -17.39
N GLU A 75 4.94 -24.19 -18.53
CA GLU A 75 5.53 -24.49 -19.85
C GLU A 75 6.48 -23.37 -20.30
N HIS A 76 6.05 -22.11 -20.23
CA HIS A 76 6.90 -20.97 -20.56
C HIS A 76 8.09 -20.83 -19.59
N ARG A 77 7.91 -21.18 -18.32
CA ARG A 77 8.98 -21.19 -17.32
C ARG A 77 10.04 -22.26 -17.65
N ALA A 78 9.61 -23.44 -18.10
CA ALA A 78 10.52 -24.51 -18.51
C ALA A 78 11.34 -24.10 -19.74
N LEU A 79 10.74 -23.38 -20.71
CA LEU A 79 11.44 -22.87 -21.88
C LEU A 79 12.52 -21.84 -21.51
N ILE A 80 12.22 -20.90 -20.61
CA ILE A 80 13.19 -19.90 -20.16
C ILE A 80 14.34 -20.57 -19.41
N GLN A 81 14.05 -21.49 -18.49
CA GLN A 81 15.09 -22.25 -17.77
C GLN A 81 15.98 -23.05 -18.72
N ALA A 82 15.37 -23.71 -19.70
CA ALA A 82 16.12 -24.45 -20.70
C ALA A 82 17.02 -23.52 -21.53
N HIS A 83 16.53 -22.34 -21.90
CA HIS A 83 17.31 -21.33 -22.63
C HIS A 83 18.47 -20.76 -21.81
N GLU A 84 18.28 -20.50 -20.51
CA GLU A 84 19.35 -20.04 -19.61
C GLU A 84 20.42 -21.11 -19.40
N ILE A 85 20.03 -22.37 -19.24
CA ILE A 85 20.97 -23.51 -19.10
C ILE A 85 21.77 -23.72 -20.39
N MET A 86 21.13 -23.56 -21.55
CA MET A 86 21.78 -23.71 -22.86
C MET A 86 22.61 -22.48 -23.26
N GLY A 87 22.25 -21.28 -22.79
CA GLY A 87 22.93 -20.02 -23.06
C GLY A 87 24.06 -19.66 -22.09
N GLY A 88 24.07 -20.25 -20.88
CA GLY A 88 25.05 -20.02 -19.82
C GLY A 88 26.45 -20.63 -20.03
N ASN A 89 26.76 -21.08 -21.25
CA ASN A 89 28.08 -21.59 -21.65
C ASN A 89 28.75 -20.66 -22.68
N LYS A 90 28.82 -19.37 -22.37
CA LYS A 90 29.71 -18.41 -23.03
C LYS A 90 30.44 -17.55 -22.01
#